data_AF-A0AA90TUM9-F1
#
_entry.id   AF-A0AA90TUM9-F1
#
_cell.length_a   1.000
_cell.length_b   1.000
_cell.length_c   1.000
_cell.angle_alpha   90.00
_cell.angle_beta   90.00
_cell.angle_gamma   90.00
#
_symmetry.space_group_name_H-M   'P 1'
#
loop_
_entity.id
_entity.type
_entity.pdbx_description
1 polymer ?
#
loop_
_entity_poly.entity_id
_entity_poly.type
_entity_poly.pdbx_seq_one_letter_code
_entity_poly.pdbx_strand_id
1 'polypeptide(L)'
;MLTPAQQKIRQELEELQIKGLLHTEQKNNYPEIKQLSNRDKRVFKITCMVLFIFVLLIFSLALYNKKSIENKEAFISYLSKAQDLNQKGDRLLDNTQSEPNPSRIKIIQALSLQRKLNEQAKNLKAPANFSELKKDFLAVNEERLNILTDMQKNNLTGMKRSLNQLYVKQELEKDRLIRAFQKASITYKKYENGTIQYWYKKHSYVYGI
;
A
#
# COMPACT_ATOMS: atom_id res chain seq x y z
N MET A 1 -37.86 70.15 77.97
CA MET A 1 -37.68 70.98 76.76
C MET A 1 -36.25 70.77 76.27
N LEU A 2 -36.06 70.31 75.04
CA LEU A 2 -34.72 70.20 74.45
C LEU A 2 -34.23 71.60 74.07
N THR A 3 -32.94 71.87 74.21
CA THR A 3 -32.36 73.17 73.82
C THR A 3 -32.36 73.31 72.29
N PRO A 4 -32.36 74.55 71.75
CA PRO A 4 -32.36 74.78 70.30
C PRO A 4 -31.21 74.05 69.57
N ALA A 5 -30.06 73.90 70.23
CA ALA A 5 -28.92 73.15 69.72
C ALA A 5 -29.22 71.65 69.56
N GLN A 6 -29.95 71.05 70.50
CA GLN A 6 -30.31 69.63 70.43
C GLN A 6 -31.37 69.34 69.36
N GLN A 7 -32.28 70.29 69.08
CA GLN A 7 -33.23 70.16 67.98
C GLN A 7 -32.55 70.22 66.62
N LYS A 8 -31.54 71.09 66.46
CA LYS A 8 -30.77 71.20 65.22
C LYS A 8 -29.97 69.93 64.92
N ILE A 9 -29.31 69.37 65.93
CA ILE A 9 -28.56 68.10 65.80
C ILE A 9 -29.50 66.96 65.40
N ARG A 10 -30.72 66.92 65.95
CA ARG A 10 -31.71 65.89 65.60
C ARG A 10 -32.22 66.03 64.17
N GLN A 11 -32.47 67.25 63.70
CA GLN A 11 -32.86 67.49 62.30
C GLN A 11 -31.76 67.10 61.32
N GLU A 12 -30.50 67.43 61.62
CA GLU A 12 -29.36 67.03 60.78
C GLU A 12 -29.19 65.51 60.76
N LEU A 13 -29.42 64.82 61.89
CA LEU A 13 -29.39 63.36 61.95
C LEU A 13 -30.51 62.71 61.11
N GLU A 14 -31.73 63.25 61.20
CA GLU A 14 -32.88 62.76 60.45
C GLU A 14 -32.68 62.98 58.93
N GLU A 15 -32.13 64.13 58.51
CA GLU A 15 -31.77 64.38 57.11
C GLU A 15 -30.65 63.45 56.61
N LEU A 16 -29.63 63.19 57.43
CA LEU A 16 -28.55 62.24 57.11
C LEU A 16 -29.07 60.81 56.97
N GLN A 17 -30.02 60.42 57.80
CA GLN A 17 -30.63 59.10 57.76
C GLN A 17 -31.51 58.91 56.51
N ILE A 18 -32.26 59.95 56.12
CA ILE A 18 -33.06 59.97 54.89
C ILE A 18 -32.14 59.95 53.65
N LYS A 19 -31.06 60.75 53.64
CA LYS A 19 -30.06 60.74 52.55
C LYS A 19 -29.34 59.39 52.46
N GLY A 20 -29.05 58.75 53.60
CA GLY A 20 -28.46 57.41 53.65
C GLY A 20 -29.38 56.32 53.08
N LEU A 21 -30.68 56.38 53.40
CA LEU A 21 -31.69 55.48 52.85
C LEU A 21 -31.85 55.65 51.32
N LEU A 22 -31.94 56.89 50.83
CA LEU A 22 -32.06 57.19 49.40
C LEU A 22 -30.80 56.77 48.61
N HIS A 23 -29.61 56.86 49.19
CA HIS A 23 -28.38 56.42 48.54
C HIS A 23 -28.23 54.89 48.48
N THR A 24 -28.96 54.16 49.32
CA THR A 24 -28.96 52.69 49.34
C THR A 24 -29.87 52.11 48.26
N GLU A 25 -30.96 52.80 47.90
CA GLU A 25 -31.86 52.37 46.82
C GLU A 25 -31.29 52.62 45.41
N GLN A 26 -30.34 53.55 45.25
CA GLN A 26 -29.85 53.93 43.92
C GLN A 26 -28.63 53.12 43.43
N LYS A 27 -28.10 52.17 44.23
CA LYS A 27 -26.80 51.52 43.97
C LYS A 27 -26.83 50.01 43.67
N ASN A 28 -27.97 49.47 43.25
CA ASN A 28 -28.08 48.08 42.80
C ASN A 28 -28.54 47.95 41.33
N ASN A 29 -28.04 48.81 40.45
CA ASN A 29 -27.97 48.48 39.02
C ASN A 29 -26.62 47.80 38.76
N TYR A 30 -26.56 46.50 39.00
CA TYR A 30 -25.50 45.68 38.41
C TYR A 30 -25.66 45.74 36.89
N PRO A 31 -24.60 45.97 36.10
CA PRO A 31 -24.70 45.75 34.67
C PRO A 31 -24.98 44.26 34.46
N GLU A 32 -26.12 43.94 33.82
CA GLU A 32 -26.32 42.62 33.25
C GLU A 32 -25.16 42.33 32.31
N ILE A 33 -24.25 41.46 32.74
CA ILE A 33 -23.28 40.85 31.86
C ILE A 33 -24.11 39.99 30.89
N LYS A 34 -24.41 40.53 29.71
CA LYS A 34 -24.98 39.78 28.60
C LYS A 34 -24.13 38.53 28.44
N GLN A 35 -24.70 37.36 28.74
CA GLN A 35 -24.08 36.06 28.55
C GLN A 35 -23.82 35.83 27.05
N LEU A 36 -22.69 36.33 26.57
CA LEU A 36 -22.11 35.98 25.29
C LEU A 36 -21.39 34.63 25.49
N SER A 37 -22.10 33.50 25.52
CA SER A 37 -21.43 32.23 25.91
C SER A 37 -21.91 30.96 25.20
N ASN A 38 -22.95 31.00 24.37
CA ASN A 38 -23.41 29.79 23.65
C ASN A 38 -23.14 29.76 22.14
N ARG A 39 -22.78 30.90 21.52
CA ARG A 39 -22.48 30.93 20.08
C ARG A 39 -21.07 30.40 19.76
N ASP A 40 -20.09 30.67 20.62
CA ASP A 40 -18.70 30.23 20.45
C ASP A 40 -18.49 28.73 20.66
N LYS A 41 -19.20 28.10 21.61
CA LYS A 41 -19.04 26.66 21.85
C LYS A 41 -19.54 25.80 20.69
N ARG A 42 -20.54 26.28 19.94
CA ARG A 42 -21.05 25.59 18.73
C ARG A 42 -20.07 25.70 17.57
N VAL A 43 -19.53 26.89 17.34
CA VAL A 43 -18.51 27.12 16.31
C VAL A 43 -17.24 26.34 16.63
N PHE A 44 -16.77 26.37 17.89
CA PHE A 44 -15.61 25.58 18.33
C PHE A 44 -15.80 24.08 18.14
N LYS A 45 -16.98 23.52 18.46
CA LYS A 45 -17.30 22.10 18.21
C LYS A 45 -17.27 21.75 16.74
N ILE A 46 -17.83 22.60 15.87
CA ILE A 46 -17.82 22.40 14.42
C ILE A 46 -16.39 22.47 13.88
N THR A 47 -15.62 23.48 14.29
CA THR A 47 -14.21 23.64 13.88
C THR A 47 -13.37 22.44 14.31
N CYS A 48 -13.49 21.97 15.55
CA CYS A 48 -12.82 20.75 16.01
C CYS A 48 -13.23 19.50 15.23
N MET A 49 -14.51 19.35 14.90
CA MET A 49 -15.00 18.21 14.12
C MET A 49 -14.43 18.23 12.70
N VAL A 50 -14.39 19.39 12.05
CA VAL A 50 -13.79 19.56 10.72
C VAL A 50 -12.29 19.27 10.75
N LEU A 51 -11.58 19.75 11.77
CA LEU A 51 -10.14 19.50 11.94
C LEU A 51 -9.87 18.00 12.17
N PHE A 52 -10.71 17.33 12.97
CA PHE A 52 -10.61 15.88 13.20
C PHE A 52 -10.84 15.07 11.92
N ILE A 53 -11.83 15.45 11.11
CA ILE A 53 -12.07 14.83 9.80
C ILE A 53 -10.87 15.06 8.87
N PHE A 54 -10.29 16.26 8.86
CA PHE A 54 -9.09 16.56 8.08
C PHE A 54 -7.90 15.70 8.51
N VAL A 55 -7.67 15.54 9.82
CA VAL A 55 -6.61 14.68 10.35
C VAL A 55 -6.85 13.22 9.94
N LEU A 56 -8.08 12.72 10.03
CA LEU A 56 -8.43 11.38 9.56
C LEU A 56 -8.19 11.21 8.07
N LEU A 57 -8.56 12.17 7.23
CA LEU A 57 -8.33 12.14 5.79
C LEU A 57 -6.83 12.12 5.47
N ILE A 58 -6.03 12.97 6.11
CA ILE A 58 -4.57 13.00 5.93
C ILE A 58 -3.95 11.67 6.39
N PHE A 59 -4.40 11.13 7.53
CA PHE A 59 -3.93 9.86 8.07
C PHE A 59 -4.29 8.68 7.16
N SER A 60 -5.53 8.61 6.68
CA SER A 60 -5.99 7.61 5.70
C SER A 60 -5.21 7.70 4.39
N LEU A 61 -4.95 8.92 3.89
CA LEU A 61 -4.16 9.14 2.68
C LEU A 61 -2.70 8.70 2.88
N ALA A 62 -2.11 8.99 4.03
CA ALA A 62 -0.76 8.58 4.39
C ALA A 62 -0.62 7.05 4.46
N LEU A 63 -1.59 6.37 5.10
CA LEU A 63 -1.64 4.91 5.15
C LEU A 63 -1.86 4.28 3.77
N TYR A 64 -2.76 4.85 2.96
CA TYR A 64 -3.00 4.39 1.59
C TYR A 64 -1.74 4.51 0.73
N ASN A 65 -1.08 5.68 0.77
CA ASN A 65 0.16 5.92 0.03
C ASN A 65 1.28 4.97 0.49
N LYS A 66 1.48 4.79 1.80
CA LYS A 66 2.48 3.86 2.33
C LYS A 66 2.25 2.43 1.85
N LYS A 67 1.02 1.92 1.98
CA LYS A 67 0.65 0.56 1.53
C LYS A 67 0.78 0.39 0.02
N SER A 68 0.46 1.43 -0.76
CA SER A 68 0.63 1.45 -2.22
C SER A 68 2.11 1.41 -2.62
N ILE A 69 2.97 2.17 -1.93
CA ILE A 69 4.43 2.21 -2.19
C ILE A 69 5.09 0.88 -1.83
N GLU A 70 4.78 0.31 -0.67
CA GLU A 70 5.36 -0.95 -0.20
C GLU A 70 4.96 -2.13 -1.10
N ASN A 71 3.70 -2.19 -1.54
CA ASN A 71 3.27 -3.15 -2.55
C ASN A 71 4.02 -3.00 -3.88
N LYS A 72 4.46 -1.80 -4.22
CA LYS A 72 5.13 -1.53 -5.49
C LYS A 72 6.62 -1.89 -5.50
N GLU A 73 7.34 -1.70 -4.39
CA GLU A 73 8.71 -2.22 -4.28
C GLU A 73 8.74 -3.75 -4.19
N ALA A 74 7.74 -4.35 -3.54
CA ALA A 74 7.57 -5.79 -3.48
C ALA A 74 7.42 -6.43 -4.88
N PHE A 75 6.69 -5.81 -5.82
CA PHE A 75 6.57 -6.39 -7.17
C PHE A 75 7.87 -6.34 -7.95
N ILE A 76 8.69 -5.29 -7.81
CA ILE A 76 9.97 -5.22 -8.52
C ILE A 76 10.91 -6.32 -8.02
N SER A 77 11.00 -6.49 -6.70
CA SER A 77 11.78 -7.57 -6.11
C SER A 77 11.28 -8.94 -6.57
N TYR A 78 9.96 -9.12 -6.63
CA TYR A 78 9.33 -10.34 -7.12
C TYR A 78 9.66 -10.62 -8.59
N LEU A 79 9.47 -9.65 -9.49
CA LEU A 79 9.72 -9.81 -10.93
C LEU A 79 11.19 -10.08 -11.23
N SER A 80 12.10 -9.38 -10.55
CA SER A 80 13.54 -9.60 -10.71
C SER A 80 13.95 -11.02 -10.30
N LYS A 81 13.41 -11.53 -9.17
CA LYS A 81 13.66 -12.91 -8.73
C LYS A 81 13.02 -13.94 -9.66
N ALA A 82 11.78 -13.70 -10.11
CA ALA A 82 11.11 -14.59 -11.04
C ALA A 82 11.87 -14.68 -12.38
N GLN A 83 12.35 -13.55 -12.89
CA GLN A 83 13.18 -13.48 -14.10
C GLN A 83 14.50 -14.24 -13.93
N ASP A 84 15.24 -14.02 -12.85
CA ASP A 84 16.49 -14.75 -12.57
C ASP A 84 16.26 -16.27 -12.51
N LEU A 85 15.18 -16.71 -11.86
CA LEU A 85 14.81 -18.13 -11.81
C LEU A 85 14.43 -18.68 -13.19
N ASN A 86 13.66 -17.93 -13.99
CA ASN A 86 13.30 -18.31 -15.36
C ASN A 86 14.55 -18.44 -16.23
N GLN A 87 15.45 -17.45 -16.23
CA GLN A 87 16.71 -17.47 -16.98
C GLN A 87 17.60 -18.65 -16.57
N LYS A 88 17.68 -18.96 -15.27
CA LYS A 88 18.42 -20.15 -14.80
C LYS A 88 17.80 -21.44 -15.31
N GLY A 89 16.48 -21.54 -15.31
CA GLY A 89 15.75 -22.69 -15.85
C GLY A 89 15.95 -22.87 -17.36
N ASP A 90 15.88 -21.77 -18.12
CA ASP A 90 16.09 -21.79 -19.57
C ASP A 90 17.52 -22.19 -19.92
N ARG A 91 18.52 -21.57 -19.29
CA ARG A 91 19.94 -21.95 -19.49
C ARG A 91 20.20 -23.41 -19.15
N LEU A 92 19.58 -23.93 -18.10
CA LEU A 92 19.74 -25.32 -17.70
C LEU A 92 19.19 -26.28 -18.75
N LEU A 93 18.01 -25.96 -19.30
CA LEU A 93 17.38 -26.75 -20.34
C LEU A 93 18.18 -26.66 -21.65
N ASP A 94 18.57 -25.46 -22.06
CA ASP A 94 19.34 -25.19 -23.27
C ASP A 94 20.70 -25.90 -23.25
N ASN A 95 21.43 -25.79 -22.14
CA ASN A 95 22.72 -26.49 -21.98
C ASN A 95 22.56 -28.01 -22.10
N THR A 96 21.45 -28.56 -21.61
CA THR A 96 21.17 -30.00 -21.70
C THR A 96 20.78 -30.42 -23.12
N GLN A 97 20.07 -29.56 -23.86
CA GLN A 97 19.63 -29.84 -25.24
C GLN A 97 20.71 -29.63 -26.29
N SER A 98 21.60 -28.66 -26.07
CA SER A 98 22.68 -28.31 -26.99
C SER A 98 23.74 -29.41 -27.14
N GLU A 99 23.82 -30.34 -26.17
CA GLU A 99 24.77 -31.44 -26.21
C GLU A 99 24.18 -32.61 -27.01
N PRO A 100 24.83 -33.05 -28.10
CA PRO A 100 24.41 -34.25 -28.81
C PRO A 100 24.61 -35.47 -27.90
N ASN A 101 23.52 -36.16 -27.55
CA ASN A 101 23.48 -37.26 -26.56
C ASN A 101 24.02 -36.84 -25.16
N PRO A 102 23.27 -36.03 -24.40
CA PRO A 102 23.69 -35.64 -23.06
C PRO A 102 23.81 -36.88 -22.17
N SER A 103 24.91 -36.96 -21.41
CA SER A 103 25.13 -38.11 -20.53
C SER A 103 24.01 -38.22 -19.48
N ARG A 104 23.66 -39.46 -19.09
CA ARG A 104 22.65 -39.71 -18.06
C ARG A 104 22.95 -38.96 -16.75
N ILE A 105 24.23 -38.83 -16.39
CA ILE A 105 24.69 -38.10 -15.20
C ILE A 105 24.34 -36.61 -15.32
N LYS A 106 24.60 -35.98 -16.48
CA LYS A 106 24.26 -34.57 -16.73
C LYS A 106 22.76 -34.33 -16.65
N ILE A 107 21.95 -35.21 -17.25
CA ILE A 107 20.48 -35.10 -17.16
C ILE A 107 20.02 -35.18 -15.68
N ILE A 108 20.58 -36.10 -14.89
CA ILE A 108 20.26 -36.23 -13.45
C ILE A 108 20.65 -34.96 -12.68
N GLN A 109 21.81 -34.38 -12.99
CA GLN A 109 22.26 -33.12 -12.38
C GLN A 109 21.34 -31.96 -12.76
N ALA A 110 20.97 -31.83 -14.03
CA ALA A 110 20.03 -30.82 -14.50
C ALA A 110 18.67 -30.98 -13.82
N LEU A 111 18.16 -32.20 -13.71
CA LEU A 111 16.89 -32.48 -13.06
C LEU A 111 16.93 -32.12 -11.56
N SER A 112 18.04 -32.41 -10.87
CA SER A 112 18.26 -32.00 -9.47
C SER A 112 18.28 -30.47 -9.30
N LEU A 113 18.98 -29.77 -10.20
CA LEU A 113 19.03 -28.29 -10.20
C LEU A 113 17.65 -27.69 -10.50
N GLN A 114 16.92 -28.22 -11.48
CA GLN A 114 15.58 -27.75 -11.83
C GLN A 114 14.59 -27.95 -10.68
N ARG A 115 14.70 -29.05 -9.92
CA ARG A 115 13.89 -29.24 -8.69
C ARG A 115 14.17 -28.15 -7.67
N LYS A 116 15.44 -27.78 -7.45
CA LYS A 116 15.80 -26.68 -6.53
C LYS A 116 15.23 -25.35 -7.00
N LEU A 117 15.31 -25.04 -8.29
CA LEU A 117 14.70 -23.84 -8.86
C LEU A 117 13.19 -23.82 -8.67
N ASN A 118 12.52 -24.97 -8.86
CA ASN A 118 11.07 -25.07 -8.65
C ASN A 118 10.68 -24.86 -7.18
N GLU A 119 11.45 -25.38 -6.23
CA GLU A 119 11.22 -25.11 -4.80
C GLU A 119 11.44 -23.63 -4.44
N GLN A 120 12.47 -22.99 -5.02
CA GLN A 120 12.65 -21.54 -4.86
C GLN A 120 11.48 -20.75 -5.45
N ALA A 121 10.98 -21.16 -6.61
CA ALA A 121 9.82 -20.57 -7.27
C ALA A 121 8.54 -20.69 -6.41
N LYS A 122 8.29 -21.85 -5.79
CA LYS A 122 7.15 -22.06 -4.88
C LYS A 122 7.22 -21.14 -3.65
N ASN A 123 8.41 -20.97 -3.09
CA ASN A 123 8.65 -20.13 -1.92
C ASN A 123 8.65 -18.63 -2.21
N LEU A 124 8.68 -18.23 -3.49
CA LEU A 124 8.66 -16.83 -3.89
C LEU A 124 7.30 -16.20 -3.56
N LYS A 125 7.28 -15.16 -2.72
CA LYS A 125 6.04 -14.44 -2.35
C LYS A 125 5.64 -13.48 -3.48
N ALA A 126 4.47 -13.69 -4.05
CA ALA A 126 3.91 -12.80 -5.06
C ALA A 126 3.06 -11.70 -4.42
N PRO A 127 3.19 -10.44 -4.86
CA PRO A 127 2.24 -9.38 -4.50
C PRO A 127 0.82 -9.72 -4.98
N ALA A 128 -0.20 -9.14 -4.35
CA ALA A 128 -1.61 -9.49 -4.59
C ALA A 128 -2.02 -9.50 -6.09
N ASN A 129 -1.65 -8.45 -6.83
CA ASN A 129 -1.97 -8.29 -8.25
C ASN A 129 -1.20 -9.25 -9.18
N PHE A 130 -0.20 -9.95 -8.67
CA PHE A 130 0.69 -10.86 -9.43
C PHE A 130 0.50 -12.34 -9.01
N SER A 131 -0.52 -12.64 -8.20
CA SER A 131 -0.83 -14.01 -7.77
C SER A 131 -1.13 -14.96 -8.94
N GLU A 132 -1.86 -14.50 -9.96
CA GLU A 132 -2.10 -15.26 -11.18
C GLU A 132 -0.81 -15.46 -11.98
N LEU A 133 0.04 -14.44 -12.09
CA LEU A 133 1.35 -14.56 -12.73
C LEU A 133 2.21 -15.63 -12.07
N LYS A 134 2.19 -15.71 -10.73
CA LYS A 134 2.91 -16.77 -10.00
C LYS A 134 2.43 -18.17 -10.42
N LYS A 135 1.15 -18.35 -10.69
CA LYS A 135 0.63 -19.66 -11.14
C LYS A 135 1.20 -20.04 -12.50
N ASP A 136 1.21 -19.11 -13.44
CA ASP A 136 1.74 -19.35 -14.79
C ASP A 136 3.27 -19.55 -14.75
N PHE A 137 3.99 -18.77 -13.95
CA PHE A 137 5.42 -18.95 -13.67
C PHE A 137 5.75 -20.35 -13.09
N LEU A 138 4.94 -20.85 -12.16
CA LEU A 138 5.11 -22.20 -11.62
C LEU A 138 4.84 -23.27 -12.69
N ALA A 139 3.82 -23.07 -13.53
CA ALA A 139 3.48 -24.00 -14.61
C ALA A 139 4.61 -24.12 -15.66
N VAL A 140 5.33 -23.03 -15.94
CA VAL A 140 6.53 -23.03 -16.80
C VAL A 140 7.65 -23.86 -16.15
N ASN A 141 7.93 -23.65 -14.87
CA ASN A 141 8.98 -24.39 -14.16
C ASN A 141 8.68 -25.89 -14.04
N GLU A 142 7.40 -26.25 -13.87
CA GLU A 142 6.94 -27.62 -13.87
C GLU A 142 7.10 -28.27 -15.26
N GLU A 143 6.82 -27.53 -16.33
CA GLU A 143 7.03 -28.03 -17.70
C GLU A 143 8.52 -28.28 -17.99
N ARG A 144 9.43 -27.39 -17.57
CA ARG A 144 10.87 -27.62 -17.66
C ARG A 144 11.30 -28.91 -16.94
N LEU A 145 10.70 -29.20 -15.78
CA LEU A 145 10.95 -30.42 -15.03
C LEU A 145 10.42 -31.67 -15.75
N ASN A 146 9.25 -31.58 -16.37
CA ASN A 146 8.67 -32.65 -17.18
C ASN A 146 9.57 -32.98 -18.37
N ILE A 147 10.04 -31.96 -19.07
CA ILE A 147 10.97 -32.12 -20.20
C ILE A 147 12.22 -32.88 -19.76
N LEU A 148 12.90 -32.43 -18.70
CA LEU A 148 14.11 -33.11 -18.19
C LEU A 148 13.83 -34.55 -17.73
N THR A 149 12.63 -34.80 -17.20
CA THR A 149 12.20 -36.15 -16.81
C THR A 149 11.99 -37.05 -18.04
N ASP A 150 11.42 -36.51 -19.12
CA ASP A 150 11.26 -37.21 -20.39
C ASP A 150 12.61 -37.48 -21.07
N MET A 151 13.56 -36.54 -20.98
CA MET A 151 14.96 -36.75 -21.43
C MET A 151 15.59 -37.95 -20.73
N GLN A 152 15.42 -38.03 -19.40
CA GLN A 152 15.98 -39.12 -18.60
C GLN A 152 15.43 -40.49 -19.02
N LYS A 153 14.19 -40.54 -19.51
CA LYS A 153 13.50 -41.77 -19.94
C LYS A 153 13.72 -42.10 -21.42
N ASN A 154 14.51 -41.32 -22.16
CA ASN A 154 14.70 -41.43 -23.61
C ASN A 154 13.39 -41.33 -24.42
N ASN A 155 12.39 -40.58 -23.92
CA ASN A 155 11.10 -40.44 -24.60
C ASN A 155 11.13 -39.28 -25.62
N LEU A 156 11.73 -39.52 -26.79
CA LEU A 156 11.93 -38.51 -27.84
C LEU A 156 10.62 -37.96 -28.43
N THR A 157 9.58 -38.77 -28.53
CA THR A 157 8.24 -38.35 -29.03
C THR A 157 7.50 -37.46 -28.05
N GLY A 158 7.69 -37.67 -26.74
CA GLY A 158 7.17 -36.78 -25.69
C GLY A 158 7.85 -35.41 -25.71
N MET A 159 9.16 -35.37 -25.95
CA MET A 159 9.98 -34.17 -25.86
C MET A 159 9.49 -33.02 -26.77
N LYS A 160 9.19 -33.28 -28.05
CA LYS A 160 8.73 -32.22 -28.98
C LYS A 160 7.40 -31.60 -28.51
N ARG A 161 6.50 -32.42 -27.97
CA ARG A 161 5.22 -31.96 -27.41
C ARG A 161 5.46 -31.10 -26.17
N SER A 162 6.29 -31.56 -25.24
CA SER A 162 6.60 -30.86 -24.00
C SER A 162 7.32 -29.52 -24.27
N LEU A 163 8.18 -29.44 -25.29
CA LEU A 163 8.81 -28.18 -25.72
C LEU A 163 7.81 -27.16 -26.28
N ASN A 164 6.88 -27.61 -27.13
CA ASN A 164 5.82 -26.73 -27.62
C ASN A 164 4.92 -26.26 -26.47
N GLN A 165 4.61 -27.14 -25.51
CA GLN A 165 3.85 -26.79 -24.31
C GLN A 165 4.59 -25.78 -23.44
N LEU A 166 5.92 -25.90 -23.31
CA LEU A 166 6.74 -24.92 -22.60
C LEU A 166 6.63 -23.54 -23.24
N TYR A 167 6.77 -23.45 -24.57
CA TYR A 167 6.65 -22.19 -25.29
C TYR A 167 5.28 -21.54 -25.09
N VAL A 168 4.20 -22.33 -25.21
CA VAL A 168 2.83 -21.84 -24.96
C VAL A 168 2.68 -21.32 -23.53
N LYS A 169 3.21 -22.04 -22.54
CA LYS A 169 3.16 -21.61 -21.12
C LYS A 169 3.95 -20.33 -20.88
N GLN A 170 5.12 -20.17 -21.52
CA GLN A 170 5.92 -18.94 -21.43
C GLN A 170 5.19 -17.74 -22.03
N GLU A 171 4.49 -17.91 -23.16
CA GLU A 171 3.66 -16.84 -23.73
C GLU A 171 2.46 -16.51 -22.82
N LEU A 172 1.80 -17.51 -22.22
CA LEU A 172 0.75 -17.28 -21.24
C LEU A 172 1.25 -16.51 -20.00
N GLU A 173 2.45 -16.84 -19.51
CA GLU A 173 3.10 -16.10 -18.42
C GLU A 173 3.31 -14.62 -18.78
N LYS A 174 3.82 -14.33 -19.99
CA LYS A 174 3.99 -12.95 -20.48
C LYS A 174 2.66 -12.20 -20.61
N ASP A 175 1.64 -12.83 -21.16
CA ASP A 175 0.30 -12.25 -21.26
C ASP A 175 -0.29 -11.98 -19.88
N ARG A 176 -0.04 -12.87 -18.90
CA ARG A 176 -0.47 -12.68 -17.52
C ARG A 176 0.26 -11.52 -16.85
N LEU A 177 1.55 -11.35 -17.13
CA LEU A 177 2.33 -10.21 -16.64
C LEU A 177 1.75 -8.89 -17.15
N ILE A 178 1.40 -8.83 -18.45
CA ILE A 178 0.78 -7.64 -19.06
C ILE A 178 -0.55 -7.32 -18.36
N ARG A 179 -1.40 -8.32 -18.12
CA ARG A 179 -2.67 -8.13 -17.39
C ARG A 179 -2.43 -7.67 -15.95
N ALA A 180 -1.40 -8.19 -15.28
CA ALA A 180 -1.02 -7.77 -13.93
C ALA A 180 -0.57 -6.30 -13.91
N PHE A 181 0.20 -5.86 -14.91
CA PHE A 181 0.57 -4.45 -15.07
C PHE A 181 -0.63 -3.55 -15.31
N GLN A 182 -1.57 -3.94 -16.17
CA GLN A 182 -2.82 -3.21 -16.39
C GLN A 182 -3.64 -3.10 -15.09
N LYS A 183 -3.85 -4.20 -14.36
CA LYS A 183 -4.58 -4.22 -13.08
C LYS A 183 -3.90 -3.33 -12.01
N ALA A 184 -2.58 -3.24 -12.03
CA ALA A 184 -1.80 -2.45 -11.07
C ALA A 184 -1.55 -1.00 -11.52
N SER A 185 -2.10 -0.58 -12.67
CA SER A 185 -1.84 0.72 -13.31
C SER A 185 -0.34 1.02 -13.45
N ILE A 186 0.45 0.00 -13.82
CA ILE A 186 1.88 0.13 -14.11
C ILE A 186 2.03 0.44 -15.61
N THR A 187 2.80 1.47 -15.93
CA THR A 187 3.15 1.80 -17.31
C THR A 187 4.14 0.77 -17.86
N TYR A 188 3.87 0.23 -19.04
CA TYR A 188 4.73 -0.74 -19.72
C TYR A 188 4.71 -0.55 -21.24
N LYS A 189 5.73 -1.10 -21.90
CA LYS A 189 5.88 -1.19 -23.35
C LYS A 189 6.37 -2.59 -23.71
N LYS A 190 5.64 -3.29 -24.58
CA LYS A 190 6.05 -4.57 -25.17
C LYS A 190 6.85 -4.27 -26.44
N TYR A 191 8.00 -4.91 -26.59
CA TYR A 191 8.83 -4.87 -27.79
C TYR A 191 8.58 -6.09 -28.67
N GLU A 192 8.95 -6.00 -29.94
CA GLU A 192 8.77 -7.08 -30.94
C GLU A 192 9.50 -8.37 -30.56
N ASN A 193 10.65 -8.24 -29.90
CA ASN A 193 11.43 -9.37 -29.37
C ASN A 193 10.80 -10.05 -28.14
N GLY A 194 9.60 -9.64 -27.73
CA GLY A 194 8.88 -10.19 -26.58
C GLY A 194 9.33 -9.66 -25.22
N THR A 195 10.33 -8.77 -25.18
CA THR A 195 10.74 -8.08 -23.95
C THR A 195 9.70 -7.05 -23.53
N ILE A 196 9.49 -6.89 -22.23
CA ILE A 196 8.56 -5.92 -21.65
C ILE A 196 9.35 -4.94 -20.78
N GLN A 197 9.38 -3.67 -21.18
CA GLN A 197 9.90 -2.59 -20.32
C GLN A 197 8.76 -2.01 -19.50
N TYR A 198 9.01 -1.77 -18.22
CA TYR A 198 8.05 -1.19 -17.30
C TYR A 198 8.70 -0.10 -16.44
N TRP A 199 7.90 0.89 -16.02
CA TRP A 199 8.39 2.04 -15.28
C TRP A 199 7.86 2.05 -13.85
N TYR A 200 8.76 2.36 -12.91
CA TYR A 200 8.41 2.63 -11.54
C TYR A 200 9.22 3.80 -10.98
N LYS A 201 8.52 4.77 -10.41
CA LYS A 201 9.10 6.07 -10.01
C LYS A 201 9.87 6.67 -11.20
N LYS A 202 11.16 6.95 -11.04
CA LYS A 202 12.05 7.52 -12.06
C LYS A 202 12.92 6.47 -12.78
N HIS A 203 12.66 5.17 -12.56
CA HIS A 203 13.47 4.09 -13.10
C HIS A 203 12.65 3.24 -14.08
N SER A 204 13.31 2.78 -15.14
CA SER A 204 12.76 1.76 -16.02
C SER A 204 13.44 0.43 -15.75
N TYR A 205 12.65 -0.63 -15.81
CA TYR A 205 13.08 -2.01 -15.64
C TYR A 205 12.67 -2.80 -16.87
N VAL A 206 13.34 -3.92 -17.10
CA VAL A 206 13.13 -4.77 -18.26
C VAL A 206 12.87 -6.19 -17.77
N TYR A 207 11.77 -6.77 -18.24
CA TYR A 207 11.40 -8.16 -17.99
C TYR A 207 11.39 -8.92 -19.32
N GLY A 208 12.08 -10.05 -19.35
CA GLY A 208 12.26 -10.86 -20.56
C GLY A 208 13.67 -10.76 -21.12
N ILE A 209 13.97 -11.70 -22.03
CA ILE A 209 15.30 -12.25 -22.35
C ILE A 209 15.93 -12.92 -21.12
#